data_AF-A0A9R1Q0W1-F1
#
_entry.id   AF-A0A9R1Q0W1-F1
#
_cell.length_a   1.000
_cell.length_b   1.000
_cell.length_c   1.000
_cell.angle_alpha   90.00
_cell.angle_beta   90.00
_cell.angle_gamma   90.00
#
_symmetry.space_group_name_H-M   'P 1'
#
loop_
_entity.id
_entity.type
_entity.pdbx_description
1 polymer ?
#
loop_
_entity_poly.entity_id
_entity_poly.type
_entity_poly.pdbx_seq_one_letter_code
_entity_poly.pdbx_strand_id
1 'polypeptide(L)'
;MPGFGYDSFNPLRSFMSGLRKSSGRLKSLRHPNPSGAPKTAFAEDLKSFKKNIFDPQQKFLLRMNRFFFLSCIFAVAVDPLFFFLPVIDNSNCIGIDKKLAVTSTVVRTIIDSVYLIRVFLQFRTAYVAPSSRVFGSGELVIDPTLIAMRYIKSYFVMDFFALLPLPQIVVWRYLHSSDGPDVLATKDALVWVVLCQYIPRLLRIFPVTKDLKRTAGVFIETAWAGAGYYLLWFMLAGHNVGTLWYFLSIEREDSCWLVNCHATDGCEPTYLYCSENHASSDKYKNWSMSTPIFNKCNGTDDSFNFGIYQQALVSGILGPGNFVSKSCYCFWWGLQNLSTLGQGFVTSTYPWEVLFSIAICILGLILFALLIGNMQVE
;
A
#
# COMPACT_ATOMS: atom_id res chain seq x y z
N MET A 1 -30.59 40.68 26.83
CA MET A 1 -29.93 39.57 27.54
C MET A 1 -28.99 38.88 26.57
N PRO A 2 -27.74 38.56 26.98
CA PRO A 2 -26.65 38.20 26.07
C PRO A 2 -26.75 36.73 25.61
N GLY A 3 -26.09 36.45 24.47
CA GLY A 3 -26.12 35.18 23.78
C GLY A 3 -25.15 34.12 24.30
N PHE A 4 -25.30 32.91 23.75
CA PHE A 4 -24.35 31.81 23.86
C PHE A 4 -23.96 31.38 22.45
N GLY A 5 -22.73 31.72 22.06
CA GLY A 5 -22.05 31.17 20.89
C GLY A 5 -21.20 29.97 21.32
N TYR A 6 -21.37 28.83 20.64
CA TYR A 6 -20.50 27.67 20.78
C TYR A 6 -19.20 27.94 20.01
N ASP A 7 -18.09 28.14 20.72
CA ASP A 7 -16.76 28.24 20.10
C ASP A 7 -16.25 26.84 19.74
N SER A 8 -16.15 26.59 18.44
CA SER A 8 -15.42 25.45 17.87
C SER A 8 -13.91 25.60 18.14
N PHE A 9 -13.38 24.81 19.07
CA PHE A 9 -11.94 24.69 19.31
C PHE A 9 -11.24 24.13 18.07
N ASN A 10 -10.42 24.96 17.39
CA ASN A 10 -9.69 24.57 16.18
C ASN A 10 -8.18 24.51 16.48
N PRO A 11 -7.58 23.30 16.66
CA PRO A 11 -6.20 23.12 17.13
C PRO A 11 -5.14 23.78 16.24
N LEU A 12 -5.41 23.85 14.93
CA LEU A 12 -4.55 24.47 13.93
C LEU A 12 -4.39 25.98 14.12
N ARG A 13 -5.41 26.67 14.64
CA ARG A 13 -5.37 28.12 14.89
C ARG A 13 -4.53 28.45 16.12
N SER A 14 -4.59 27.59 17.15
CA SER A 14 -3.74 27.68 18.34
C SER A 14 -2.26 27.50 17.97
N PHE A 15 -1.93 26.49 17.18
CA PHE A 15 -0.56 26.23 16.70
C PHE A 15 -0.02 27.38 15.83
N MET A 16 -0.83 27.92 14.92
CA MET A 16 -0.44 29.09 14.11
C MET A 16 -0.31 30.38 14.94
N SER A 17 -1.10 30.55 16.00
CA SER A 17 -0.97 31.70 16.92
C SER A 17 0.33 31.64 17.75
N GLY A 18 0.75 30.43 18.16
CA GLY A 18 2.03 30.20 18.84
C GLY A 18 3.23 30.55 17.96
N LEU A 19 3.19 30.19 16.68
CA LEU A 19 4.22 30.54 15.69
C LEU A 19 4.26 32.06 15.38
N ARG A 20 3.12 32.75 15.37
CA ARG A 20 3.06 34.21 15.16
C ARG A 20 3.60 35.00 16.37
N LYS A 21 3.40 34.48 17.60
CA LYS A 21 4.00 35.05 18.82
C LYS A 21 5.53 34.92 18.86
N SER A 22 6.08 33.83 18.31
CA SER A 22 7.53 33.64 18.13
C SER A 22 8.11 34.60 17.07
N SER A 23 7.39 34.83 15.96
CA SER A 23 7.77 35.81 14.93
C SER A 23 7.73 37.27 15.41
N GLY A 24 6.83 37.62 16.32
CA GLY A 24 6.72 38.97 16.89
C GLY A 24 7.93 39.38 17.74
N ARG A 25 8.58 38.42 18.41
CA ARG A 25 9.78 38.68 19.24
C ARG A 25 11.04 38.97 18.40
N LEU A 26 11.03 38.60 17.12
CA LEU A 26 12.13 38.84 16.17
C LEU A 26 12.04 40.18 15.42
N LYS A 27 10.90 40.89 15.47
CA LYS A 27 10.75 42.20 14.80
C LYS A 27 11.24 43.41 15.64
N SER A 28 11.61 43.19 16.91
CA SER A 28 12.05 44.26 17.82
C SER A 28 13.53 44.64 17.71
N LEU A 29 14.34 43.97 16.88
CA LEU A 29 15.81 44.18 16.85
C LEU A 29 16.29 45.09 15.70
N ARG A 30 15.42 45.99 15.20
CA ARG A 30 15.77 46.94 14.14
C ARG A 30 16.14 48.33 14.68
N HIS A 31 17.08 48.39 15.63
CA HIS A 31 17.87 49.59 15.90
C HIS A 31 19.35 49.19 16.01
N PRO A 32 20.26 49.78 15.22
CA PRO A 32 21.67 49.42 15.25
C PRO A 32 22.35 50.11 16.42
N ASN A 33 22.68 49.37 17.47
CA ASN A 33 23.70 49.77 18.45
C ASN A 33 25.04 49.14 18.06
N PRO A 34 26.17 49.87 18.14
CA PRO A 34 27.48 49.37 17.74
C PRO A 34 28.09 48.57 18.89
N SER A 35 27.83 47.27 18.93
CA SER A 35 28.62 46.32 19.72
C SER A 35 28.92 45.08 18.89
N GLY A 36 30.21 44.83 18.64
CA GLY A 36 30.74 43.91 17.63
C GLY A 36 30.57 42.40 17.86
N ALA A 37 29.35 41.94 18.17
CA ALA A 37 29.05 40.51 18.37
C ALA A 37 27.87 39.87 17.57
N PRO A 38 27.34 40.36 16.42
CA PRO A 38 26.33 39.60 15.67
C PRO A 38 26.90 38.59 14.66
N LYS A 39 28.09 38.84 14.13
CA LYS A 39 28.64 38.05 13.00
C LYS A 39 29.12 36.66 13.42
N THR A 40 29.63 36.53 14.64
CA THR A 40 30.17 35.27 15.17
C THR A 40 29.07 34.29 15.54
N ALA A 41 28.03 34.73 16.25
CA ALA A 41 26.88 33.91 16.62
C ALA A 41 26.12 33.41 15.38
N PHE A 42 25.86 34.29 14.41
CA PHE A 42 25.24 33.89 13.14
C PHE A 42 26.12 32.92 12.34
N ALA A 43 27.44 33.09 12.35
CA ALA A 43 28.37 32.17 11.69
C ALA A 43 28.44 30.81 12.39
N GLU A 44 28.35 30.76 13.72
CA GLU A 44 28.29 29.53 14.49
C GLU A 44 26.97 28.78 14.26
N ASP A 45 25.83 29.48 14.25
CA ASP A 45 24.52 28.90 13.92
C ASP A 45 24.52 28.34 12.48
N LEU A 46 25.05 29.10 11.51
CA LEU A 46 25.18 28.65 10.13
C LEU A 46 26.09 27.41 10.01
N LYS A 47 27.18 27.37 10.78
CA LYS A 47 28.12 26.23 10.83
C LYS A 47 27.49 25.00 11.50
N SER A 48 26.68 25.21 12.54
CA SER A 48 25.90 24.18 13.23
C SER A 48 24.82 23.58 12.32
N PHE A 49 24.05 24.42 11.60
CA PHE A 49 23.08 23.97 10.62
C PHE A 49 23.73 23.20 9.47
N LYS A 50 24.85 23.70 8.94
CA LYS A 50 25.61 23.03 7.87
C LYS A 50 26.14 21.66 8.27
N LYS A 51 26.40 21.40 9.56
CA LYS A 51 26.88 20.10 10.04
C LYS A 51 25.79 19.00 10.04
N ASN A 52 24.51 19.40 10.09
CA ASN A 52 23.37 18.48 10.23
C ASN A 52 22.45 18.44 8.99
N ILE A 53 22.85 19.09 7.89
CA ILE A 53 22.05 19.20 6.67
C ILE A 53 22.82 18.63 5.49
N PHE A 54 22.16 17.74 4.75
CA PHE A 54 22.72 17.12 3.56
C PHE A 54 22.55 18.04 2.34
N ASP A 55 23.60 18.14 1.56
CA ASP A 55 23.54 18.80 0.27
C ASP A 55 22.91 17.83 -0.76
N PRO A 56 21.85 18.24 -1.47
CA PRO A 56 21.15 17.42 -2.47
C PRO A 56 22.04 16.86 -3.60
N GLN A 57 23.23 17.44 -3.83
CA GLN A 57 24.19 16.98 -4.85
C GLN A 57 25.16 15.90 -4.34
N GLN A 58 25.07 15.50 -3.06
CA GLN A 58 25.96 14.47 -2.51
C GLN A 58 25.70 13.09 -3.13
N LYS A 59 26.78 12.39 -3.50
CA LYS A 59 26.74 11.01 -4.02
C LYS A 59 26.01 10.03 -3.07
N PHE A 60 26.06 10.30 -1.76
CA PHE A 60 25.33 9.52 -0.76
C PHE A 60 23.81 9.57 -0.98
N LEU A 61 23.24 10.77 -1.16
CA LEU A 61 21.80 10.93 -1.39
C LEU A 61 21.37 10.32 -2.72
N LEU A 62 22.20 10.37 -3.76
CA LEU A 62 21.92 9.65 -5.00
C LEU A 62 21.78 8.14 -4.77
N ARG A 63 22.72 7.54 -4.02
CA ARG A 63 22.69 6.11 -3.68
C ARG A 63 21.46 5.77 -2.84
N MET A 64 21.11 6.61 -1.87
CA MET A 64 19.92 6.44 -1.04
C MET A 64 18.62 6.57 -1.84
N ASN A 65 18.51 7.54 -2.75
CA ASN A 65 17.34 7.68 -3.61
C ASN A 65 17.13 6.47 -4.52
N ARG A 66 18.21 5.89 -5.07
CA ARG A 66 18.14 4.61 -5.80
C ARG A 66 17.67 3.46 -4.91
N PHE A 67 18.20 3.37 -3.69
CA PHE A 67 17.78 2.36 -2.73
C PHE A 67 16.31 2.51 -2.31
N PHE A 68 15.84 3.73 -2.03
CA PHE A 68 14.44 4.00 -1.71
C PHE A 68 13.51 3.69 -2.89
N PHE A 69 13.96 3.95 -4.11
CA PHE A 69 13.20 3.60 -5.31
C PHE A 69 13.01 2.09 -5.43
N LEU A 70 14.08 1.30 -5.28
CA LEU A 70 14.00 -0.17 -5.27
C LEU A 70 13.14 -0.69 -4.12
N SER A 71 13.27 -0.10 -2.93
CA SER A 71 12.43 -0.43 -1.78
C SER A 71 10.94 -0.16 -2.04
N CYS A 72 10.60 0.89 -2.79
CA CYS A 72 9.22 1.14 -3.19
C CYS A 72 8.68 0.08 -4.16
N ILE A 73 9.49 -0.37 -5.13
CA ILE A 73 9.09 -1.48 -6.03
C ILE A 73 8.82 -2.74 -5.20
N PHE A 74 9.70 -3.07 -4.26
CA PHE A 74 9.52 -4.22 -3.39
C PHE A 74 8.28 -4.08 -2.49
N ALA A 75 7.99 -2.87 -1.98
CA ALA A 75 6.78 -2.59 -1.21
C ALA A 75 5.51 -2.92 -2.02
N VAL A 76 5.45 -2.47 -3.28
CA VAL A 76 4.32 -2.71 -4.17
C VAL A 76 4.13 -4.20 -4.52
N ALA A 77 5.20 -5.00 -4.46
CA ALA A 77 5.13 -6.45 -4.63
C ALA A 77 4.68 -7.19 -3.35
N VAL A 78 5.03 -6.65 -2.17
CA VAL A 78 4.75 -7.26 -0.86
C VAL A 78 3.35 -6.92 -0.34
N ASP A 79 2.85 -5.71 -0.58
CA ASP A 79 1.53 -5.28 -0.08
C ASP A 79 0.38 -6.24 -0.48
N PRO A 80 0.31 -6.79 -1.70
CA PRO A 80 -0.74 -7.72 -2.09
C PRO A 80 -0.63 -9.10 -1.44
N LEU A 81 0.48 -9.42 -0.76
CA LEU A 81 0.58 -10.69 -0.04
C LEU A 81 -0.44 -10.82 1.09
N PHE A 82 -0.96 -9.69 1.59
CA PHE A 82 -2.06 -9.68 2.54
C PHE A 82 -3.36 -10.29 1.98
N PHE A 83 -3.52 -10.32 0.66
CA PHE A 83 -4.66 -10.96 -0.01
C PHE A 83 -4.59 -12.49 -0.03
N PHE A 84 -3.42 -13.07 0.23
CA PHE A 84 -3.27 -14.52 0.38
C PHE A 84 -3.54 -15.04 1.80
N LEU A 85 -3.82 -14.16 2.75
CA LEU A 85 -4.05 -14.55 4.15
C LEU A 85 -5.28 -15.43 4.32
N PRO A 86 -6.45 -15.08 3.74
CA PRO A 86 -7.61 -15.97 3.75
C PRO A 86 -7.33 -17.25 2.96
N VAL A 87 -7.65 -18.38 3.59
CA VAL A 87 -7.46 -19.72 3.04
C VAL A 87 -8.64 -20.59 3.43
N ILE A 88 -9.09 -21.44 2.52
CA ILE A 88 -10.09 -22.47 2.83
C ILE A 88 -9.34 -23.62 3.51
N ASP A 89 -9.58 -23.85 4.80
CA ASP A 89 -8.94 -24.95 5.51
C ASP A 89 -9.46 -26.31 5.03
N ASN A 90 -8.69 -27.38 5.29
CA ASN A 90 -9.08 -28.75 4.95
C ASN A 90 -10.41 -29.18 5.59
N SER A 91 -10.83 -28.50 6.66
CA SER A 91 -12.11 -28.71 7.32
C SER A 91 -13.30 -28.02 6.63
N ASN A 92 -13.12 -27.38 5.47
CA ASN A 92 -14.13 -26.59 4.74
C ASN A 92 -14.67 -25.40 5.53
N CYS A 93 -13.77 -24.58 6.06
CA CYS A 93 -14.06 -23.27 6.63
C CYS A 93 -13.01 -22.27 6.15
N ILE A 94 -13.34 -20.98 6.16
CA ILE A 94 -12.37 -19.92 5.85
C ILE A 94 -11.57 -19.63 7.12
N GLY A 95 -10.25 -19.72 7.01
CA GLY A 95 -9.29 -19.36 8.05
C GLY A 95 -8.29 -18.32 7.55
N ILE A 96 -7.39 -17.90 8.45
CA ILE A 96 -6.25 -17.03 8.11
C ILE A 96 -4.94 -17.81 8.30
N ASP A 97 -4.09 -17.83 7.27
CA ASP A 97 -2.74 -18.40 7.36
C ASP A 97 -1.88 -17.57 8.32
N LYS A 98 -1.73 -18.07 9.55
CA LYS A 98 -0.96 -17.42 10.62
C LYS A 98 0.52 -17.25 10.24
N LYS A 99 1.12 -18.21 9.51
CA LYS A 99 2.54 -18.16 9.13
C LYS A 99 2.77 -17.07 8.10
N LEU A 100 1.91 -16.99 7.08
CA LEU A 100 1.96 -15.94 6.08
C LEU A 100 1.65 -14.57 6.68
N ALA A 101 0.68 -14.48 7.59
CA ALA A 101 0.35 -13.25 8.30
C ALA A 101 1.54 -12.66 9.07
N VAL A 102 2.24 -13.48 9.86
CA VAL A 102 3.46 -13.07 10.57
C VAL A 102 4.57 -12.69 9.58
N THR A 103 4.81 -13.52 8.56
CA THR A 103 5.87 -13.26 7.57
C THR A 103 5.64 -11.95 6.83
N SER A 104 4.44 -11.75 6.29
CA SER A 104 4.05 -10.54 5.56
C SER A 104 4.17 -9.31 6.44
N THR A 105 3.67 -9.33 7.68
CA THR A 105 3.79 -8.17 8.59
C THR A 105 5.23 -7.82 8.98
N VAL A 106 6.10 -8.82 9.18
CA VAL A 106 7.53 -8.58 9.47
C VAL A 106 8.22 -7.93 8.27
N VAL A 107 8.10 -8.52 7.07
CA VAL A 107 8.70 -7.98 5.84
C VAL A 107 8.20 -6.55 5.60
N ARG A 108 6.90 -6.35 5.77
CA ARG A 108 6.23 -5.07 5.62
C ARG A 108 6.76 -4.00 6.57
N THR A 109 7.05 -4.36 7.82
CA THR A 109 7.62 -3.47 8.85
C THR A 109 9.08 -3.09 8.55
N ILE A 110 9.87 -4.01 8.01
CA ILE A 110 11.25 -3.74 7.56
C ILE A 110 11.24 -2.69 6.43
N ILE A 111 10.35 -2.84 5.45
CA ILE A 111 10.19 -1.89 4.34
C ILE A 111 9.78 -0.50 4.85
N ASP A 112 8.83 -0.43 5.80
CA ASP A 112 8.42 0.84 6.40
C ASP A 112 9.55 1.52 7.15
N SER A 113 10.38 0.75 7.85
CA SER A 113 11.55 1.26 8.58
C SER A 113 12.56 1.91 7.63
N VAL A 114 12.82 1.28 6.47
CA VAL A 114 13.64 1.88 5.41
C VAL A 114 13.03 3.20 4.93
N TYR A 115 11.72 3.26 4.78
CA TYR A 115 11.06 4.47 4.31
C TYR A 115 11.03 5.59 5.38
N LEU A 116 10.95 5.25 6.66
CA LEU A 116 11.11 6.21 7.75
C LEU A 116 12.47 6.91 7.69
N ILE A 117 13.53 6.19 7.33
CA ILE A 117 14.85 6.80 7.09
C ILE A 117 14.77 7.83 5.94
N ARG A 118 14.03 7.56 4.87
CA ARG A 118 13.81 8.54 3.79
C ARG A 118 13.12 9.80 4.32
N VAL A 119 12.03 9.65 5.07
CA VAL A 119 11.30 10.79 5.66
C VAL A 119 12.23 11.62 6.53
N PHE A 120 13.06 10.97 7.36
CA PHE A 120 14.09 11.65 8.15
C PHE A 120 15.08 12.43 7.27
N LEU A 121 15.59 11.83 6.19
CA LEU A 121 16.51 12.51 5.26
C LEU A 121 15.85 13.69 4.56
N GLN A 122 14.56 13.64 4.23
CA GLN A 122 13.82 14.75 3.62
C GLN A 122 13.77 15.99 4.53
N PHE A 123 13.60 15.79 5.85
CA PHE A 123 13.70 16.89 6.82
C PHE A 123 15.12 17.47 6.97
N ARG A 124 16.15 16.75 6.51
CA ARG A 124 17.56 17.12 6.64
C ARG A 124 18.23 17.45 5.31
N THR A 125 17.50 17.49 4.19
CA THR A 125 18.08 17.75 2.87
C THR A 125 17.82 19.19 2.44
N ALA A 126 18.87 19.92 2.11
CA ALA A 126 18.77 21.28 1.60
C ALA A 126 18.10 21.32 0.21
N TYR A 127 17.53 22.47 -0.14
CA TYR A 127 16.90 22.66 -1.44
C TYR A 127 17.41 23.91 -2.15
N VAL A 128 17.40 23.87 -3.47
CA VAL A 128 17.69 25.04 -4.31
C VAL A 128 16.41 25.88 -4.46
N ALA A 129 16.49 27.16 -4.13
CA ALA A 129 15.34 28.07 -4.19
C ALA A 129 14.86 28.25 -5.66
N PRO A 130 13.55 28.11 -5.97
CA PRO A 130 13.05 28.23 -7.34
C PRO A 130 13.38 29.57 -8.02
N SER A 131 13.34 30.67 -7.27
CA SER A 131 13.63 32.04 -7.73
C SER A 131 15.10 32.22 -8.18
N SER A 132 16.02 31.47 -7.58
CA SER A 132 17.45 31.54 -7.89
C SER A 132 17.87 30.69 -9.10
N ARG A 133 16.97 29.85 -9.64
CA ARG A 133 17.27 29.01 -10.81
C ARG A 133 17.41 29.80 -12.11
N VAL A 134 16.83 31.00 -12.19
CA VAL A 134 16.81 31.85 -13.39
C VAL A 134 18.15 32.56 -13.61
N PHE A 135 18.98 32.72 -12.57
CA PHE A 135 20.27 33.43 -12.63
C PHE A 135 21.50 32.51 -12.62
N GLY A 136 21.32 31.21 -12.91
CA GLY A 136 22.43 30.25 -13.08
C GLY A 136 23.16 29.82 -11.79
N SER A 137 23.08 30.60 -10.72
CA SER A 137 23.61 30.27 -9.38
C SER A 137 22.47 30.04 -8.40
N GLY A 138 21.91 28.83 -8.43
CA GLY A 138 20.85 28.47 -7.49
C GLY A 138 21.31 28.59 -6.05
N GLU A 139 20.65 29.42 -5.24
CA GLU A 139 20.95 29.58 -3.81
C GLU A 139 20.43 28.37 -3.04
N LEU A 140 21.33 27.76 -2.26
CA LEU A 140 21.02 26.60 -1.42
C LEU A 140 20.43 27.08 -0.09
N VAL A 141 19.15 26.77 0.14
CA VAL A 141 18.48 27.06 1.40
C VAL A 141 18.82 25.95 2.40
N ILE A 142 19.51 26.34 3.48
CA ILE A 142 19.96 25.46 4.56
C ILE A 142 19.24 25.72 5.89
N ASP A 143 18.22 26.56 5.94
CA ASP A 143 17.45 26.78 7.17
C ASP A 143 16.53 25.57 7.45
N PRO A 144 16.71 24.85 8.59
CA PRO A 144 15.89 23.68 8.92
C PRO A 144 14.39 23.97 8.97
N THR A 145 14.00 25.16 9.41
CA THR A 145 12.58 25.53 9.56
C THR A 145 11.91 25.70 8.19
N LEU A 146 12.63 26.30 7.24
CA LEU A 146 12.17 26.46 5.86
C LEU A 146 12.14 25.11 5.12
N ILE A 147 13.14 24.25 5.35
CA ILE A 147 13.18 22.88 4.82
C ILE A 147 11.97 22.08 5.32
N ALA A 148 11.75 22.05 6.64
CA ALA A 148 10.66 21.31 7.25
C ALA A 148 9.29 21.81 6.77
N MET A 149 9.07 23.14 6.76
CA MET A 149 7.81 23.72 6.26
C MET A 149 7.55 23.39 4.79
N ARG A 150 8.59 23.42 3.94
CA ARG A 150 8.47 23.05 2.54
C ARG A 150 8.08 21.58 2.38
N TYR A 151 8.73 20.67 3.11
CA TYR A 151 8.44 19.25 3.04
C TYR A 151 7.04 18.92 3.57
N ILE A 152 6.64 19.49 4.70
CA ILE A 152 5.30 19.32 5.31
C ILE A 152 4.20 19.74 4.33
N LYS A 153 4.36 20.88 3.65
CA LYS A 153 3.37 21.40 2.69
C LYS A 153 3.33 20.68 1.34
N SER A 154 4.29 19.79 1.05
CA SER A 154 4.40 19.14 -0.26
C SER A 154 4.11 17.64 -0.19
N TYR A 155 5.09 16.84 0.23
CA TYR A 155 5.00 15.37 0.13
C TYR A 155 4.78 14.66 1.47
N PHE A 156 4.96 15.36 2.61
CA PHE A 156 4.86 14.72 3.92
C PHE A 156 3.49 14.07 4.18
N VAL A 157 2.40 14.69 3.73
CA VAL A 157 1.04 14.12 3.90
C VAL A 157 0.91 12.78 3.19
N MET A 158 1.44 12.68 1.97
CA MET A 158 1.48 11.43 1.20
C MET A 158 2.36 10.37 1.88
N ASP A 159 3.55 10.78 2.32
CA ASP A 159 4.50 9.89 3.01
C ASP A 159 3.91 9.39 4.34
N PHE A 160 3.18 10.23 5.07
CA PHE A 160 2.48 9.88 6.32
C PHE A 160 1.41 8.82 6.09
N PHE A 161 0.49 9.02 5.14
CA PHE A 161 -0.55 8.03 4.84
C PHE A 161 0.03 6.73 4.30
N ALA A 162 1.09 6.80 3.49
CA ALA A 162 1.77 5.60 3.02
C ALA A 162 2.40 4.81 4.18
N LEU A 163 2.89 5.47 5.24
CA LEU A 163 3.55 4.83 6.38
C LEU A 163 2.62 4.29 7.47
N LEU A 164 1.31 4.58 7.44
CA LEU A 164 0.39 4.08 8.46
C LEU A 164 0.36 2.53 8.49
N PRO A 165 0.62 1.85 9.60
CA PRO A 165 0.72 0.39 9.62
C PRO A 165 -0.66 -0.30 9.67
N LEU A 166 -1.59 0.08 8.78
CA LEU A 166 -3.00 -0.36 8.86
C LEU A 166 -3.17 -1.88 8.68
N PRO A 167 -2.60 -2.55 7.65
CA PRO A 167 -2.68 -4.01 7.53
C PRO A 167 -2.03 -4.72 8.72
N GLN A 168 -0.91 -4.17 9.23
CA GLN A 168 -0.28 -4.74 10.42
C GLN A 168 -1.21 -4.65 11.64
N ILE A 169 -1.88 -3.52 11.87
CA ILE A 169 -2.83 -3.39 13.01
C ILE A 169 -3.95 -4.44 12.92
N VAL A 170 -4.54 -4.63 11.74
CA VAL A 170 -5.61 -5.62 11.53
C VAL A 170 -5.11 -7.04 11.80
N VAL A 171 -3.96 -7.41 11.22
CA VAL A 171 -3.37 -8.75 11.40
C VAL A 171 -2.95 -9.00 12.84
N TRP A 172 -2.34 -8.02 13.51
CA TRP A 172 -1.90 -8.18 14.90
C TRP A 172 -3.07 -8.28 15.86
N ARG A 173 -4.16 -7.54 15.61
CA ARG A 173 -5.42 -7.69 16.35
C ARG A 173 -5.95 -9.11 16.24
N TYR A 174 -5.97 -9.68 15.02
CA TYR A 174 -6.36 -11.08 14.81
C TYR A 174 -5.47 -12.05 15.59
N LEU A 175 -4.14 -11.90 15.51
CA LEU A 175 -3.18 -12.81 16.14
C LEU A 175 -3.21 -12.77 17.68
N HIS A 176 -3.63 -11.66 18.30
CA HIS A 176 -3.62 -11.46 19.75
C HIS A 176 -5.03 -11.31 20.36
N SER A 177 -6.08 -11.59 19.60
CA SER A 177 -7.46 -11.51 20.09
C SER A 177 -7.68 -12.53 21.21
N SER A 178 -8.13 -12.06 22.37
CA SER A 178 -8.39 -12.91 23.55
C SER A 178 -9.78 -13.57 23.51
N ASP A 179 -10.75 -12.96 22.82
CA ASP A 179 -12.11 -13.50 22.62
C ASP A 179 -12.17 -14.56 21.50
N GLY A 180 -11.01 -14.98 21.00
CA GLY A 180 -10.85 -15.77 19.79
C GLY A 180 -10.64 -14.88 18.55
N PRO A 181 -9.89 -15.36 17.55
CA PRO A 181 -9.68 -14.64 16.31
C PRO A 181 -10.98 -14.57 15.46
N ASP A 182 -11.50 -13.35 15.22
CA ASP A 182 -12.63 -13.13 14.29
C ASP A 182 -12.10 -13.11 12.85
N VAL A 183 -12.22 -14.25 12.17
CA VAL A 183 -11.77 -14.42 10.78
C VAL A 183 -12.59 -13.55 9.83
N LEU A 184 -13.92 -13.47 10.01
CA LEU A 184 -14.81 -12.73 9.12
C LEU A 184 -14.48 -11.23 9.17
N ALA A 185 -14.46 -10.64 10.37
CA ALA A 185 -14.14 -9.22 10.51
C ALA A 185 -12.72 -8.90 10.01
N THR A 186 -11.77 -9.84 10.18
CA THR A 186 -10.39 -9.67 9.70
C THR A 186 -10.33 -9.69 8.18
N LYS A 187 -10.96 -10.68 7.52
CA LYS A 187 -11.06 -10.79 6.06
C LYS A 187 -11.69 -9.53 5.45
N ASP A 188 -12.83 -9.11 5.98
CA ASP A 188 -13.57 -7.94 5.50
C ASP A 188 -12.78 -6.64 5.70
N ALA A 189 -12.05 -6.51 6.81
CA ALA A 189 -11.19 -5.36 7.04
C ALA A 189 -9.96 -5.35 6.12
N LEU A 190 -9.35 -6.51 5.85
CA LEU A 190 -8.12 -6.64 5.07
C LEU A 190 -8.29 -6.08 3.65
N VAL A 191 -9.41 -6.36 2.97
CA VAL A 191 -9.61 -5.88 1.59
C VAL A 191 -9.55 -4.36 1.52
N TRP A 192 -10.31 -3.68 2.38
CA TRP A 192 -10.41 -2.22 2.37
C TRP A 192 -9.13 -1.57 2.86
N VAL A 193 -8.52 -2.12 3.91
CA VAL A 193 -7.30 -1.57 4.50
C VAL A 193 -6.13 -1.69 3.52
N VAL A 194 -5.96 -2.84 2.87
CA VAL A 194 -4.89 -3.04 1.88
C VAL A 194 -5.12 -2.12 0.68
N LEU A 195 -6.33 -2.08 0.10
CA LEU A 195 -6.62 -1.21 -1.05
C LEU A 195 -6.44 0.29 -0.73
N CYS A 196 -6.99 0.76 0.38
CA CYS A 196 -6.87 2.16 0.80
C CYS A 196 -5.40 2.55 1.04
N GLN A 197 -4.60 1.65 1.60
CA GLN A 197 -3.19 1.93 1.86
C GLN A 197 -2.31 1.79 0.61
N TYR A 198 -2.69 0.94 -0.32
CA TYR A 198 -1.94 0.71 -1.55
C TYR A 198 -1.86 1.97 -2.43
N ILE A 199 -2.93 2.77 -2.47
CA ILE A 199 -2.97 4.04 -3.23
C ILE A 199 -1.86 5.01 -2.82
N PRO A 200 -1.76 5.49 -1.56
CA PRO A 200 -0.71 6.42 -1.17
C PRO A 200 0.70 5.83 -1.36
N ARG A 201 0.85 4.50 -1.30
CA ARG A 201 2.13 3.80 -1.52
C ARG A 201 2.58 3.80 -2.98
N LEU A 202 1.64 3.65 -3.92
CA LEU A 202 1.91 3.88 -5.33
C LEU A 202 2.26 5.34 -5.60
N LEU A 203 1.47 6.29 -5.06
CA LEU A 203 1.70 7.72 -5.27
C LEU A 203 3.08 8.18 -4.75
N ARG A 204 3.56 7.56 -3.67
CA ARG A 204 4.87 7.80 -3.06
C ARG A 204 6.06 7.55 -3.99
N ILE A 205 5.87 6.81 -5.08
CA ILE A 205 6.92 6.57 -6.08
C ILE A 205 7.24 7.86 -6.83
N PHE A 206 6.24 8.72 -7.09
CA PHE A 206 6.44 9.99 -7.79
C PHE A 206 7.48 10.91 -7.14
N PRO A 207 7.41 11.24 -5.82
CA PRO A 207 8.44 12.07 -5.20
C PRO A 207 9.82 11.41 -5.21
N VAL A 208 9.91 10.09 -5.03
CA VAL A 208 11.19 9.36 -5.08
C VAL A 208 11.81 9.45 -6.48
N THR A 209 11.03 9.19 -7.54
CA THR A 209 11.50 9.29 -8.92
C THR A 209 11.86 10.73 -9.28
N LYS A 210 11.11 11.72 -8.78
CA LYS A 210 11.42 13.14 -9.00
C LYS A 210 12.76 13.55 -8.36
N ASP A 211 13.01 13.11 -7.13
CA ASP A 211 14.29 13.38 -6.44
C ASP A 211 15.44 12.67 -7.16
N LEU A 212 15.22 11.44 -7.62
CA LEU A 212 16.21 10.68 -8.38
C LEU A 212 16.54 11.32 -9.73
N LYS A 213 15.53 11.78 -10.49
CA LYS A 213 15.72 12.56 -11.73
C LYS A 213 16.47 13.86 -11.46
N ARG A 214 16.17 14.56 -10.36
CA ARG A 214 16.85 15.79 -9.98
C ARG A 214 18.34 15.59 -9.66
N THR A 215 18.70 14.48 -8.98
CA THR A 215 20.09 14.23 -8.59
C THR A 215 20.92 13.55 -9.67
N ALA A 216 20.32 12.66 -10.47
CA ALA A 216 21.02 11.91 -11.53
C ALA A 216 20.97 12.61 -12.90
N GLY A 217 20.06 13.56 -13.12
CA GLY A 217 19.77 14.16 -14.41
C GLY A 217 18.91 13.28 -15.30
N VAL A 218 19.35 12.03 -15.53
CA VAL A 218 18.61 11.01 -16.29
C VAL A 218 18.39 9.77 -15.42
N PHE A 219 17.17 9.25 -15.42
CA PHE A 219 16.79 8.07 -14.61
C PHE A 219 17.00 6.75 -15.36
N ILE A 220 16.87 6.77 -16.69
CA ILE A 220 17.00 5.61 -17.58
C ILE A 220 17.97 6.02 -18.69
N GLU A 221 19.18 5.49 -18.64
CA GLU A 221 20.28 5.90 -19.52
C GLU A 221 20.24 5.17 -20.87
N THR A 222 19.54 4.04 -20.97
CA THR A 222 19.47 3.23 -22.18
C THR A 222 18.05 2.78 -22.51
N ALA A 223 17.81 2.58 -23.80
CA ALA A 223 16.58 2.03 -24.36
C ALA A 223 16.11 0.75 -23.70
N TRP A 224 17.03 -0.21 -23.59
CA TRP A 224 16.80 -1.50 -22.95
C TRP A 224 16.43 -1.38 -21.47
N ALA A 225 16.99 -0.40 -20.75
CA ALA A 225 16.60 -0.12 -19.37
C ALA A 225 15.20 0.49 -19.28
N GLY A 226 14.79 1.26 -20.30
CA GLY A 226 13.43 1.78 -20.47
C GLY A 226 12.42 0.66 -20.67
N ALA A 227 12.65 -0.21 -21.66
CA ALA A 227 11.82 -1.38 -21.92
C ALA A 227 11.72 -2.29 -20.69
N GLY A 228 12.86 -2.58 -20.03
CA GLY A 228 12.89 -3.37 -18.81
C GLY A 228 12.11 -2.75 -17.65
N TYR A 229 12.13 -1.42 -17.51
CA TYR A 229 11.34 -0.71 -16.50
C TYR A 229 9.83 -0.86 -16.74
N TYR A 230 9.35 -0.65 -17.96
CA TYR A 230 7.93 -0.82 -18.27
C TYR A 230 7.49 -2.28 -18.17
N LEU A 231 8.34 -3.22 -18.59
CA LEU A 231 8.09 -4.65 -18.41
C LEU A 231 7.99 -5.04 -16.93
N LEU A 232 8.85 -4.49 -16.06
CA LEU A 232 8.76 -4.70 -14.62
C LEU A 232 7.41 -4.21 -14.06
N TRP A 233 6.94 -3.03 -14.47
CA TRP A 233 5.62 -2.52 -14.07
C TRP A 233 4.48 -3.39 -14.59
N PHE A 234 4.61 -3.92 -15.81
CA PHE A 234 3.66 -4.86 -16.39
C PHE A 234 3.58 -6.16 -15.57
N MET A 235 4.73 -6.76 -15.24
CA MET A 235 4.81 -7.95 -14.39
C MET A 235 4.24 -7.68 -13.00
N LEU A 236 4.57 -6.53 -12.40
CA LEU A 236 4.06 -6.16 -11.09
C LEU A 236 2.54 -5.98 -11.12
N ALA A 237 1.98 -5.37 -12.17
CA ALA A 237 0.53 -5.31 -12.36
C ALA A 237 -0.09 -6.71 -12.46
N GLY A 238 0.53 -7.64 -13.19
CA GLY A 238 0.09 -9.03 -13.26
C GLY A 238 0.06 -9.73 -11.90
N HIS A 239 1.09 -9.53 -11.07
CA HIS A 239 1.13 -10.02 -9.69
C HIS A 239 0.00 -9.45 -8.84
N ASN A 240 -0.23 -8.14 -8.92
CA ASN A 240 -1.29 -7.45 -8.18
C ASN A 240 -2.70 -7.89 -8.62
N VAL A 241 -2.92 -8.04 -9.93
CA VAL A 241 -4.19 -8.55 -10.47
C VAL A 241 -4.43 -9.99 -10.04
N GLY A 242 -3.41 -10.84 -10.11
CA GLY A 242 -3.50 -12.24 -9.71
C GLY A 242 -3.79 -12.43 -8.22
N THR A 243 -3.10 -11.69 -7.37
CA THR A 243 -3.33 -11.71 -5.91
C THR A 243 -4.72 -11.21 -5.52
N LEU A 244 -5.20 -10.14 -6.18
CA LEU A 244 -6.56 -9.64 -5.97
C LEU A 244 -7.62 -10.65 -6.47
N TRP A 245 -7.38 -11.30 -7.62
CA TRP A 245 -8.25 -12.38 -8.12
C TRP A 245 -8.34 -13.55 -7.14
N TYR A 246 -7.22 -13.96 -6.52
CA TYR A 246 -7.23 -14.98 -5.47
C TYR A 246 -8.15 -14.60 -4.31
N PHE A 247 -8.00 -13.38 -3.77
CA PHE A 247 -8.83 -12.94 -2.65
C PHE A 247 -10.30 -12.83 -3.04
N LEU A 248 -10.60 -12.26 -4.21
CA LEU A 248 -11.97 -12.18 -4.70
C LEU A 248 -12.58 -13.56 -4.98
N SER A 249 -11.75 -14.58 -5.26
CA SER A 249 -12.23 -15.97 -5.35
C SER A 249 -12.65 -16.51 -3.98
N ILE A 250 -11.93 -16.19 -2.89
CA ILE A 250 -12.36 -16.50 -1.52
C ILE A 250 -13.66 -15.77 -1.18
N GLU A 251 -13.78 -14.49 -1.50
CA GLU A 251 -15.02 -13.73 -1.28
C GLU A 251 -16.22 -14.30 -2.06
N ARG A 252 -15.96 -14.78 -3.27
CA ARG A 252 -16.98 -15.41 -4.11
C ARG A 252 -17.42 -16.75 -3.54
N GLU A 253 -16.49 -17.53 -3.01
CA GLU A 253 -16.79 -18.77 -2.29
C GLU A 253 -17.60 -18.52 -1.01
N ASP A 254 -17.18 -17.55 -0.20
CA ASP A 254 -17.90 -17.10 1.00
C ASP A 254 -19.34 -16.70 0.66
N SER A 255 -19.53 -15.95 -0.43
CA SER A 255 -20.85 -15.59 -0.95
C SER A 255 -21.69 -16.82 -1.34
N CYS A 256 -21.09 -17.83 -1.98
CA CYS A 256 -21.79 -19.06 -2.35
C CYS A 256 -22.24 -19.82 -1.09
N TRP A 257 -21.37 -19.94 -0.10
CA TRP A 257 -21.69 -20.60 1.16
C TRP A 257 -22.82 -19.91 1.90
N LEU A 258 -22.75 -18.58 2.04
CA LEU A 258 -23.77 -17.79 2.72
C LEU A 258 -25.14 -17.88 2.02
N VAL A 259 -25.17 -17.85 0.69
CA VAL A 259 -26.43 -17.98 -0.09
C VAL A 259 -27.08 -19.35 0.11
N ASN A 260 -26.28 -20.40 0.27
CA ASN A 260 -26.77 -21.78 0.47
C ASN A 260 -26.89 -22.17 1.96
N CYS A 261 -26.59 -21.26 2.89
CA CYS A 261 -26.67 -21.49 4.32
C CYS A 261 -28.02 -21.01 4.88
N HIS A 262 -29.02 -21.89 4.89
CA HIS A 262 -30.34 -21.59 5.44
C HIS A 262 -30.51 -22.14 6.86
N ALA A 263 -31.01 -21.31 7.79
CA ALA A 263 -31.28 -21.71 9.17
C ALA A 263 -32.33 -22.84 9.26
N THR A 264 -33.25 -22.92 8.30
CA THR A 264 -34.26 -24.00 8.19
C THR A 264 -33.65 -25.38 8.00
N ASP A 265 -32.46 -25.42 7.39
CA ASP A 265 -31.72 -26.66 7.11
C ASP A 265 -30.71 -26.96 8.23
N GLY A 266 -30.77 -26.22 9.35
CA GLY A 266 -29.83 -26.34 10.46
C GLY A 266 -28.45 -25.76 10.15
N CYS A 267 -28.33 -24.86 9.16
CA CYS A 267 -27.08 -24.19 8.88
C CYS A 267 -26.72 -23.16 9.95
N GLU A 268 -25.48 -23.20 10.42
CA GLU A 268 -24.93 -22.26 11.39
C GLU A 268 -23.79 -21.46 10.71
N PRO A 269 -24.01 -20.18 10.33
CA PRO A 269 -23.03 -19.39 9.57
C PRO A 269 -21.66 -19.27 10.26
N THR A 270 -21.62 -19.34 11.59
CA THR A 270 -20.36 -19.28 12.34
C THR A 270 -19.43 -20.45 12.04
N TYR A 271 -19.95 -21.60 11.60
CA TYR A 271 -19.16 -22.76 11.18
C TYR A 271 -18.46 -22.57 9.83
N LEU A 272 -18.85 -21.57 9.03
CA LEU A 272 -18.17 -21.25 7.78
C LEU A 272 -16.80 -20.59 8.01
N TYR A 273 -16.53 -20.10 9.22
CA TYR A 273 -15.28 -19.45 9.60
C TYR A 273 -14.55 -20.27 10.65
N CYS A 274 -13.27 -20.58 10.39
CA CYS A 274 -12.51 -21.44 11.26
C CYS A 274 -12.26 -20.78 12.62
N SER A 275 -12.58 -21.50 13.70
CA SER A 275 -12.17 -21.15 15.06
C SER A 275 -11.40 -22.30 15.70
N GLU A 276 -10.56 -21.99 16.69
CA GLU A 276 -9.72 -22.98 17.39
C GLU A 276 -10.55 -24.10 18.06
N ASN A 277 -11.83 -23.85 18.34
CA ASN A 277 -12.73 -24.78 19.00
C ASN A 277 -13.71 -25.50 18.04
N HIS A 278 -13.81 -25.08 16.77
CA HIS A 278 -14.79 -25.66 15.82
C HIS A 278 -14.31 -26.97 15.21
N ALA A 279 -13.09 -27.01 14.65
CA ALA A 279 -12.61 -28.15 13.86
C ALA A 279 -12.45 -29.47 14.67
N SER A 280 -12.25 -29.36 15.99
CA SER A 280 -12.15 -30.51 16.91
C SER A 280 -13.50 -30.95 17.48
N SER A 281 -14.56 -30.15 17.33
CA SER A 281 -15.87 -30.44 17.91
C SER A 281 -16.63 -31.48 17.08
N ASP A 282 -17.21 -32.48 17.73
CA ASP A 282 -18.06 -33.48 17.07
C ASP A 282 -19.32 -32.84 16.45
N LYS A 283 -19.77 -31.71 17.00
CA LYS A 283 -20.88 -30.91 16.46
C LYS A 283 -20.58 -30.37 15.06
N TYR A 284 -19.40 -29.76 14.89
CA TYR A 284 -18.97 -29.25 13.58
C TYR A 284 -18.83 -30.37 12.56
N LYS A 285 -18.18 -31.48 12.93
CA LYS A 285 -17.98 -32.62 12.03
C LYS A 285 -19.31 -33.20 11.56
N ASN A 286 -20.26 -33.39 12.47
CA ASN A 286 -21.60 -33.88 12.13
C ASN A 286 -22.33 -32.91 11.20
N TRP A 287 -22.26 -31.60 11.48
CA TRP A 287 -22.84 -30.58 10.63
C TRP A 287 -22.22 -30.56 9.23
N SER A 288 -20.89 -30.53 9.15
CA SER A 288 -20.10 -30.47 7.91
C SER A 288 -20.36 -31.68 7.00
N MET A 289 -20.56 -32.88 7.57
CA MET A 289 -20.94 -34.08 6.80
C MET A 289 -22.40 -34.06 6.34
N SER A 290 -23.29 -33.35 7.04
CA SER A 290 -24.72 -33.30 6.73
C SER A 290 -25.10 -32.21 5.73
N THR A 291 -24.29 -31.16 5.62
CA THR A 291 -24.62 -29.98 4.82
C THR A 291 -24.33 -30.18 3.33
N PRO A 292 -25.25 -29.81 2.42
CA PRO A 292 -25.02 -29.87 0.98
C PRO A 292 -24.19 -28.69 0.45
N ILE A 293 -23.87 -27.69 1.29
CA ILE A 293 -23.26 -26.41 0.89
C ILE A 293 -21.96 -26.62 0.10
N PHE A 294 -21.03 -27.42 0.62
CA PHE A 294 -19.72 -27.60 0.00
C PHE A 294 -19.79 -28.35 -1.34
N ASN A 295 -20.82 -29.19 -1.54
CA ASN A 295 -21.05 -29.84 -2.83
C ASN A 295 -21.63 -28.87 -3.86
N LYS A 296 -22.51 -27.95 -3.43
CA LYS A 296 -23.07 -26.91 -4.29
C LYS A 296 -22.05 -25.83 -4.66
N CYS A 297 -21.10 -25.55 -3.77
CA CYS A 297 -20.09 -24.50 -3.94
C CYS A 297 -18.71 -25.03 -4.35
N ASN A 298 -18.64 -26.16 -5.06
CA ASN A 298 -17.36 -26.75 -5.47
C ASN A 298 -16.79 -26.18 -6.79
N GLY A 299 -17.51 -25.27 -7.45
CA GLY A 299 -17.15 -24.71 -8.75
C GLY A 299 -17.37 -25.63 -9.95
N THR A 300 -17.96 -26.82 -9.77
CA THR A 300 -18.35 -27.74 -10.87
C THR A 300 -19.85 -27.96 -10.96
N ASP A 301 -20.57 -27.71 -9.86
CA ASP A 301 -22.02 -27.72 -9.82
C ASP A 301 -22.61 -26.42 -10.40
N ASP A 302 -23.69 -26.54 -11.18
CA ASP A 302 -24.35 -25.40 -11.85
C ASP A 302 -25.21 -24.53 -10.90
N SER A 303 -25.32 -24.90 -9.62
CA SER A 303 -26.13 -24.16 -8.63
C SER A 303 -25.59 -22.76 -8.32
N PHE A 304 -24.31 -22.50 -8.57
CA PHE A 304 -23.73 -21.16 -8.38
C PHE A 304 -22.72 -20.82 -9.47
N ASN A 305 -22.97 -19.73 -10.20
CA ASN A 305 -22.07 -19.26 -11.24
C ASN A 305 -20.89 -18.47 -10.63
N PHE A 306 -19.72 -19.10 -10.65
CA PHE A 306 -18.45 -18.52 -10.19
C PHE A 306 -17.73 -17.67 -11.24
N GLY A 307 -18.11 -17.74 -12.51
CA GLY A 307 -17.50 -16.99 -13.60
C GLY A 307 -15.97 -17.11 -13.61
N ILE A 308 -15.26 -15.98 -13.61
CA ILE A 308 -13.79 -15.93 -13.67
C ILE A 308 -13.10 -16.53 -12.42
N TYR A 309 -13.84 -16.74 -11.33
CA TYR A 309 -13.32 -17.30 -10.09
C TYR A 309 -13.35 -18.83 -10.08
N GLN A 310 -14.15 -19.45 -10.96
CA GLN A 310 -14.34 -20.91 -11.01
C GLN A 310 -13.02 -21.67 -11.10
N GLN A 311 -12.07 -21.17 -11.89
CA GLN A 311 -10.75 -21.76 -12.05
C GLN A 311 -9.98 -21.87 -10.72
N ALA A 312 -10.11 -20.88 -9.81
CA ALA A 312 -9.44 -20.92 -8.51
C ALA A 312 -9.99 -22.03 -7.61
N LEU A 313 -11.30 -22.28 -7.67
CA LEU A 313 -11.96 -23.35 -6.90
C LEU A 313 -11.52 -24.72 -7.41
N VAL A 314 -11.69 -24.97 -8.72
CA VAL A 314 -11.41 -26.29 -9.33
C VAL A 314 -9.93 -26.66 -9.25
N SER A 315 -9.04 -25.67 -9.29
CA SER A 315 -7.60 -25.91 -9.14
C SER A 315 -7.17 -26.22 -7.70
N GLY A 316 -8.03 -25.99 -6.70
CA GLY A 316 -7.71 -26.20 -5.29
C GLY A 316 -6.73 -25.19 -4.69
N ILE A 317 -6.36 -24.12 -5.40
CA ILE A 317 -5.36 -23.14 -4.92
C ILE A 317 -5.83 -22.36 -3.68
N LEU A 318 -7.14 -22.29 -3.44
CA LEU A 318 -7.74 -21.60 -2.31
C LEU A 318 -7.46 -22.33 -0.98
N GLY A 319 -7.06 -23.60 -1.04
CA GLY A 319 -6.74 -24.44 0.11
C GLY A 319 -5.35 -24.20 0.71
N PRO A 320 -5.01 -24.91 1.81
CA PRO A 320 -3.65 -24.96 2.32
C PRO A 320 -2.72 -25.64 1.31
N GLY A 321 -1.49 -25.15 1.20
CA GLY A 321 -0.54 -25.71 0.24
C GLY A 321 0.76 -24.91 0.14
N ASN A 322 1.55 -25.21 -0.87
CA ASN A 322 2.80 -24.49 -1.12
C ASN A 322 2.52 -23.06 -1.60
N PHE A 323 2.88 -22.08 -0.77
CA PHE A 323 2.69 -20.66 -1.07
C PHE A 323 3.35 -20.20 -2.38
N VAL A 324 4.51 -20.74 -2.75
CA VAL A 324 5.20 -20.38 -4.00
C VAL A 324 4.38 -20.84 -5.20
N SER A 325 3.84 -22.06 -5.15
CA SER A 325 2.97 -22.57 -6.23
C SER A 325 1.71 -21.72 -6.35
N LYS A 326 1.05 -21.40 -5.23
CA LYS A 326 -0.11 -20.50 -5.16
C LYS A 326 0.20 -19.13 -5.78
N SER A 327 1.30 -18.51 -5.35
CA SER A 327 1.72 -17.20 -5.85
C SER A 327 2.05 -17.21 -7.35
N CYS A 328 2.79 -18.22 -7.82
CA CYS A 328 3.13 -18.34 -9.24
C CYS A 328 1.89 -18.58 -10.11
N TYR A 329 0.96 -19.40 -9.64
CA TYR A 329 -0.28 -19.68 -10.38
C TYR A 329 -1.15 -18.44 -10.50
N CYS A 330 -1.33 -17.69 -9.41
CA CYS A 330 -2.07 -16.43 -9.42
C CYS A 330 -1.37 -15.36 -10.26
N PHE A 331 -0.03 -15.26 -10.16
CA PHE A 331 0.78 -14.38 -11.01
C PHE A 331 0.58 -14.71 -12.49
N TRP A 332 0.62 -16.00 -12.86
CA TRP A 332 0.36 -16.44 -14.21
C TRP A 332 -1.05 -16.04 -14.68
N TRP A 333 -2.08 -16.27 -13.86
CA TRP A 333 -3.45 -15.88 -14.18
C TRP A 333 -3.56 -14.37 -14.47
N GLY A 334 -3.00 -13.54 -13.59
CA GLY A 334 -3.03 -12.08 -13.75
C GLY A 334 -2.24 -11.61 -14.96
N LEU A 335 -1.04 -12.17 -15.18
CA LEU A 335 -0.19 -11.85 -16.32
C LEU A 335 -0.86 -12.26 -17.64
N GLN A 336 -1.43 -13.45 -17.72
CA GLN A 336 -2.13 -13.96 -18.90
C GLN A 336 -3.29 -13.04 -19.28
N ASN A 337 -4.15 -12.67 -18.32
CA ASN A 337 -5.33 -11.87 -18.61
C ASN A 337 -5.02 -10.40 -18.92
N LEU A 338 -3.99 -9.82 -18.31
CA LEU A 338 -3.48 -8.52 -18.75
C LEU A 338 -2.91 -8.61 -20.17
N SER A 339 -2.18 -9.69 -20.46
CA SER A 339 -1.52 -9.92 -21.76
C SER A 339 -2.49 -10.16 -22.91
N THR A 340 -3.69 -10.68 -22.63
CA THR A 340 -4.72 -10.97 -23.62
C THR A 340 -5.87 -9.96 -23.57
N LEU A 341 -5.73 -8.87 -22.81
CA LEU A 341 -6.78 -7.86 -22.64
C LEU A 341 -8.12 -8.46 -22.17
N GLY A 342 -8.07 -9.52 -21.37
CA GLY A 342 -9.25 -10.20 -20.83
C GLY A 342 -10.08 -11.00 -21.84
N GLN A 343 -9.56 -11.30 -23.04
CA GLN A 343 -10.30 -12.03 -24.07
C GLN A 343 -10.83 -13.41 -23.65
N GLY A 344 -10.20 -14.03 -22.65
CA GLY A 344 -10.60 -15.35 -22.13
C GLY A 344 -11.63 -15.31 -21.00
N PHE A 345 -12.15 -14.14 -20.60
CA PHE A 345 -13.06 -14.05 -19.47
C PHE A 345 -14.45 -14.61 -19.78
N VAL A 346 -14.88 -15.57 -18.96
CA VAL A 346 -16.26 -16.02 -18.86
C VAL A 346 -16.80 -15.51 -17.53
N THR A 347 -17.54 -14.41 -17.57
CA THR A 347 -18.04 -13.74 -16.35
C THR A 347 -19.42 -14.24 -15.95
N SER A 348 -19.74 -14.19 -14.66
CA SER A 348 -21.13 -14.30 -14.20
C SER A 348 -21.87 -12.96 -14.35
N THR A 349 -23.16 -12.91 -13.98
CA THR A 349 -23.93 -11.66 -13.92
C THR A 349 -23.65 -10.82 -12.67
N TYR A 350 -22.64 -11.18 -11.88
CA TYR A 350 -22.29 -10.46 -10.65
C TYR A 350 -21.60 -9.12 -10.96
N PRO A 351 -22.17 -7.96 -10.57
CA PRO A 351 -21.67 -6.66 -11.01
C PRO A 351 -20.21 -6.36 -10.64
N TRP A 352 -19.77 -6.76 -9.45
CA TRP A 352 -18.39 -6.50 -9.00
C TRP A 352 -17.35 -7.32 -9.77
N GLU A 353 -17.70 -8.55 -10.17
CA GLU A 353 -16.87 -9.36 -11.07
C GLU A 353 -16.73 -8.67 -12.43
N VAL A 354 -17.85 -8.24 -13.02
CA VAL A 354 -17.86 -7.56 -14.32
C VAL A 354 -17.03 -6.27 -14.28
N LEU A 355 -17.16 -5.46 -13.22
CA LEU A 355 -16.36 -4.25 -13.04
C LEU A 355 -14.86 -4.57 -12.90
N PHE A 356 -14.52 -5.63 -12.18
CA PHE A 356 -13.13 -6.09 -12.05
C PHE A 356 -12.56 -6.55 -13.39
N SER A 357 -13.30 -7.34 -14.17
CA SER A 357 -12.91 -7.74 -15.52
C SER A 357 -12.70 -6.56 -16.46
N ILE A 358 -13.61 -5.57 -16.46
CA ILE A 358 -13.47 -4.33 -17.24
C ILE A 358 -12.19 -3.58 -16.84
N ALA A 359 -11.92 -3.47 -15.54
CA ALA A 359 -10.71 -2.81 -15.04
C ALA A 359 -9.43 -3.51 -15.53
N ILE A 360 -9.40 -4.86 -15.57
CA ILE A 360 -8.27 -5.62 -16.13
C ILE A 360 -8.10 -5.33 -17.62
N CYS A 361 -9.18 -5.32 -18.41
CA CYS A 361 -9.12 -5.01 -19.84
C CYS A 361 -8.51 -3.61 -20.09
N ILE A 362 -9.00 -2.59 -19.37
CA ILE A 362 -8.50 -1.21 -19.48
C ILE A 362 -7.03 -1.12 -19.05
N LEU A 363 -6.68 -1.75 -17.91
CA LEU A 363 -5.32 -1.75 -17.40
C LEU A 363 -4.36 -2.44 -18.38
N GLY A 364 -4.74 -3.59 -18.93
CA GLY A 364 -3.99 -4.31 -19.95
C GLY A 364 -3.73 -3.43 -21.18
N LEU A 365 -4.76 -2.77 -21.70
CA LEU A 365 -4.64 -1.86 -22.84
C LEU A 365 -3.63 -0.74 -22.59
N ILE A 366 -3.74 -0.07 -21.44
CA ILE A 366 -2.82 1.03 -21.06
C ILE A 366 -1.39 0.52 -20.96
N LEU A 367 -1.18 -0.61 -20.26
CA LEU A 367 0.16 -1.15 -20.04
C LEU A 367 0.81 -1.64 -21.34
N PHE A 368 0.05 -2.27 -22.24
CA PHE A 368 0.55 -2.63 -23.58
C PHE A 368 0.91 -1.42 -24.41
N ALA A 369 0.05 -0.40 -24.44
CA ALA A 369 0.32 0.82 -25.17
C ALA A 369 1.58 1.52 -24.64
N LEU A 370 1.78 1.55 -23.32
CA LEU A 370 3.01 2.08 -22.71
C LEU A 370 4.25 1.26 -23.08
N LEU A 371 4.15 -0.07 -23.06
CA LEU A 371 5.28 -0.95 -23.41
C LEU A 371 5.68 -0.78 -24.88
N ILE A 372 4.73 -0.91 -25.80
CA ILE A 372 4.99 -0.80 -27.25
C ILE A 372 5.40 0.62 -27.63
N GLY A 373 4.67 1.63 -27.14
CA GLY A 373 4.92 3.03 -27.48
C GLY A 373 6.29 3.53 -27.03
N ASN A 374 6.82 3.03 -25.90
CA ASN A 374 8.17 3.40 -25.47
C ASN A 374 9.27 2.54 -26.11
N MET A 375 8.95 1.38 -26.68
CA MET A 375 9.91 0.57 -27.45
C MET A 375 10.05 1.03 -28.90
N GLN A 376 9.06 1.72 -29.47
CA GLN A 376 9.06 2.19 -30.87
C GLN A 376 9.58 3.62 -31.05
N VAL A 377 9.71 4.39 -29.98
CA VAL A 377 10.12 5.81 -30.00
C VAL A 377 11.64 5.98 -29.79
N GLU A 378 12.37 4.87 -29.72
CA GLU A 378 13.85 4.78 -29.78
C GLU A 378 14.27 4.07 -31.07
#